data_AF-A0A9P9TLJ0-F1
#
_entry.id   AF-A0A9P9TLJ0-F1
#
_cell.length_a   1.000
_cell.length_b   1.000
_cell.length_c   1.000
_cell.angle_alpha   90.00
_cell.angle_beta   90.00
_cell.angle_gamma   90.00
#
_symmetry.space_group_name_H-M   'P 1'
#
loop_
_entity.id
_entity.type
_entity.pdbx_description
1 polymer ?
#
loop_
_entity_poly.entity_id
_entity_poly.type
_entity_poly.pdbx_seq_one_letter_code
_entity_poly.pdbx_strand_id
1 'polypeptide(L)'
;MKLATLSFTAFASAALAQSENYYNITSRPFRLLLKSDNKTIDGTTLGGCHQGAAIEGLCVTDQRLENNATWYNTFTHNVSASAEPNAIDTQGILAFTLLASGSMQIPSSMQLSINPTSNVAVPTIYPGFQQYTVVQFDDSGSLYIPAYQNDFVSPPESPSPPWKIKEWYVCLTRWSYLYTTLAWKVGMDSHSPPQNPTCQKVEVLRVYI
;
A
#
# COMPACT_ATOMS: atom_id res chain seq x y z
N MET A 1 -68.28 14.25 12.55
CA MET A 1 -66.82 14.02 12.61
C MET A 1 -66.28 14.01 11.19
N LYS A 2 -65.47 15.01 10.81
CA LYS A 2 -64.86 15.11 9.47
C LYS A 2 -63.54 14.34 9.49
N LEU A 3 -63.39 13.34 8.62
CA LEU A 3 -62.11 12.64 8.41
C LEU A 3 -61.15 13.60 7.69
N ALA A 4 -59.99 13.85 8.31
CA ALA A 4 -58.88 14.53 7.68
C ALA A 4 -57.99 13.49 7.00
N THR A 5 -57.96 13.51 5.67
CA THR A 5 -57.09 12.66 4.85
C THR A 5 -55.66 13.21 4.92
N LEU A 6 -54.75 12.56 5.64
CA LEU A 6 -53.32 12.86 5.57
C LEU A 6 -52.75 12.29 4.25
N SER A 7 -52.33 13.18 3.36
CA SER A 7 -51.50 12.82 2.21
C SER A 7 -50.05 12.70 2.66
N PHE A 8 -49.49 11.49 2.63
CA PHE A 8 -48.05 11.28 2.78
C PHE A 8 -47.36 11.57 1.44
N THR A 9 -46.74 12.74 1.32
CA THR A 9 -45.77 13.03 0.25
C THR A 9 -44.52 12.19 0.48
N ALA A 10 -44.27 11.22 -0.40
CA ALA A 10 -43.03 10.45 -0.40
C ALA A 10 -41.85 11.36 -0.79
N PHE A 11 -40.94 11.60 0.15
CA PHE A 11 -39.61 12.11 -0.17
C PHE A 11 -38.84 11.01 -0.89
N ALA A 12 -38.81 11.06 -2.22
CA ALA A 12 -37.86 10.30 -3.01
C ALA A 12 -36.48 10.95 -2.82
N SER A 13 -35.72 10.47 -1.84
CA SER A 13 -34.32 10.83 -1.67
C SER A 13 -33.53 10.27 -2.86
N ALA A 14 -33.30 11.09 -3.88
CA ALA A 14 -32.28 10.86 -4.89
C ALA A 14 -30.90 11.03 -4.24
N ALA A 15 -30.46 10.00 -3.50
CA ALA A 15 -29.10 9.90 -2.97
C ALA A 15 -28.41 8.68 -3.58
N LEU A 16 -28.19 8.73 -4.89
CA LEU A 16 -27.20 7.89 -5.58
C LEU A 16 -26.17 8.82 -6.25
N ALA A 17 -25.67 9.80 -5.50
CA ALA A 17 -24.36 10.35 -5.80
C ALA A 17 -23.35 9.32 -5.30
N GLN A 18 -22.73 8.67 -6.27
CA GLN A 18 -21.79 7.58 -6.15
C GLN A 18 -20.71 7.94 -5.12
N SER A 19 -20.30 6.97 -4.31
CA SER A 19 -19.08 7.05 -3.53
C SER A 19 -17.91 7.24 -4.50
N GLU A 20 -17.57 8.48 -4.84
CA GLU A 20 -16.32 8.75 -5.52
C GLU A 20 -15.21 8.25 -4.62
N ASN A 21 -14.40 7.34 -5.16
CA ASN A 21 -13.24 6.83 -4.47
C ASN A 21 -12.32 8.02 -4.17
N TYR A 22 -12.11 8.34 -2.88
CA TYR A 22 -11.38 9.55 -2.47
C TYR A 22 -10.01 9.67 -3.15
N TYR A 23 -9.37 8.55 -3.45
CA TYR A 23 -8.14 8.43 -4.23
C TYR A 23 -8.43 8.15 -5.72
N ASN A 24 -8.83 9.18 -6.47
CA ASN A 24 -9.25 9.08 -7.88
C ASN A 24 -8.23 9.64 -8.90
N ILE A 25 -7.11 10.19 -8.45
CA ILE A 25 -6.03 10.66 -9.34
C ILE A 25 -4.90 9.64 -9.36
N THR A 26 -4.67 9.04 -10.52
CA THR A 26 -3.68 7.96 -10.70
C THR A 26 -2.38 8.52 -11.27
N SER A 27 -1.26 8.20 -10.63
CA SER A 27 0.09 8.50 -11.15
C SER A 27 0.43 7.71 -12.42
N ARG A 28 1.52 8.10 -13.09
CA ARG A 28 2.14 7.26 -14.13
C ARG A 28 2.52 5.90 -13.54
N PRO A 29 2.46 4.81 -14.33
CA PRO A 29 2.86 3.50 -13.86
C PRO A 29 4.36 3.47 -13.53
N PHE A 30 4.71 2.69 -12.51
CA PHE A 30 6.07 2.55 -12.04
C PHE A 30 6.35 1.14 -11.52
N ARG A 31 7.63 0.85 -11.32
CA ARG A 31 8.11 -0.35 -10.64
C ARG A 31 8.64 0.02 -9.26
N LEU A 32 8.53 -0.93 -8.33
CA LEU A 32 9.07 -0.80 -6.97
C LEU A 32 10.43 -1.49 -6.93
N LEU A 33 11.50 -0.71 -6.97
CA LEU A 33 12.89 -1.16 -6.89
C LEU A 33 13.32 -1.33 -5.43
N LEU A 34 14.09 -2.38 -5.15
CA LEU A 34 14.69 -2.63 -3.85
C LEU A 34 16.14 -2.17 -3.82
N LYS A 35 16.48 -1.39 -2.80
CA LYS A 35 17.86 -1.04 -2.46
C LYS A 35 18.22 -1.70 -1.13
N SER A 36 19.33 -2.42 -1.08
CA SER A 36 19.73 -3.22 0.09
C SER A 36 21.24 -3.44 0.14
N ASP A 37 21.77 -3.71 1.34
CA ASP A 37 23.14 -4.17 1.48
C ASP A 37 23.33 -5.61 0.97
N ASN A 38 22.24 -6.40 0.93
CA ASN A 38 22.29 -7.73 0.34
C ASN A 38 22.27 -7.65 -1.20
N LYS A 39 23.39 -8.02 -1.83
CA LYS A 39 23.61 -7.97 -3.29
C LYS A 39 22.69 -8.87 -4.11
N THR A 40 22.06 -9.89 -3.52
CA THR A 40 21.07 -10.69 -4.25
C THR A 40 19.72 -9.98 -4.38
N ILE A 41 19.38 -9.09 -3.44
CA ILE A 41 18.12 -8.32 -3.42
C ILE A 41 18.34 -6.93 -4.04
N ASP A 42 19.53 -6.36 -3.86
CA ASP A 42 19.87 -5.02 -4.33
C ASP A 42 19.69 -4.89 -5.86
N GLY A 43 18.89 -3.90 -6.25
CA GLY A 43 18.53 -3.60 -7.64
C GLY A 43 17.47 -4.53 -8.25
N THR A 44 16.88 -5.44 -7.48
CA THR A 44 15.70 -6.22 -7.93
C THR A 44 14.41 -5.44 -7.71
N THR A 45 13.34 -5.82 -8.40
CA THR A 45 12.01 -5.20 -8.25
C THR A 45 11.05 -6.10 -7.49
N LEU A 46 10.05 -5.48 -6.85
CA LEU A 46 8.90 -6.19 -6.31
C LEU A 46 7.89 -6.50 -7.42
N GLY A 47 7.12 -7.57 -7.21
CA GLY A 47 5.97 -7.93 -8.03
C GLY A 47 4.85 -8.56 -7.21
N GLY A 48 3.63 -8.49 -7.74
CA GLY A 48 2.48 -9.22 -7.22
C GLY A 48 2.67 -10.72 -7.39
N CYS A 49 2.61 -11.46 -6.29
CA CYS A 49 2.63 -12.92 -6.25
C CYS A 49 1.35 -13.45 -5.60
N HIS A 50 0.86 -14.59 -6.09
CA HIS A 50 -0.41 -15.14 -5.64
C HIS A 50 -0.41 -15.52 -4.15
N GLN A 51 -1.28 -14.90 -3.37
CA GLN A 51 -1.51 -15.18 -1.95
C GLN A 51 -2.91 -15.75 -1.68
N GLY A 52 -3.82 -15.70 -2.63
CA GLY A 52 -5.17 -16.25 -2.52
C GLY A 52 -6.05 -15.82 -3.70
N ALA A 53 -7.35 -16.08 -3.61
CA ALA A 53 -8.30 -15.75 -4.67
C ALA A 53 -8.31 -14.24 -4.96
N ALA A 54 -7.64 -13.85 -6.05
CA ALA A 54 -7.38 -12.45 -6.42
C ALA A 54 -6.69 -11.61 -5.33
N ILE A 55 -5.87 -12.25 -4.48
CA ILE A 55 -5.09 -11.60 -3.45
C ILE A 55 -3.62 -11.81 -3.77
N GLU A 56 -2.85 -10.74 -3.75
CA GLU A 56 -1.41 -10.77 -4.01
C GLU A 56 -0.60 -10.36 -2.77
N GLY A 57 0.63 -10.85 -2.70
CA GLY A 57 1.68 -10.28 -1.85
C GLY A 57 2.67 -9.50 -2.70
N LEU A 58 3.43 -8.60 -2.09
CA LEU A 58 4.57 -7.95 -2.72
C LEU A 58 5.81 -8.84 -2.58
N CYS A 59 6.06 -9.71 -3.56
CA CYS A 59 7.21 -10.62 -3.57
C CYS A 59 8.46 -9.98 -4.17
N VAL A 60 9.62 -10.38 -3.68
CA VAL A 60 10.90 -10.14 -4.37
C VAL A 60 10.92 -10.95 -5.65
N THR A 61 11.32 -10.31 -6.75
CA THR A 61 11.44 -10.95 -8.06
C THR A 61 12.92 -11.03 -8.47
N ASP A 62 13.22 -11.76 -9.53
CA ASP A 62 14.52 -11.74 -10.21
C ASP A 62 14.63 -10.59 -11.21
N GLN A 63 13.54 -9.84 -11.44
CA GLN A 63 13.49 -8.76 -12.40
C GLN A 63 14.21 -7.53 -11.88
N ARG A 64 14.93 -6.87 -12.77
CA ARG A 64 15.63 -5.60 -12.56
C ARG A 64 15.08 -4.54 -13.52
N LEU A 65 15.57 -3.31 -13.43
CA LEU A 65 15.08 -2.20 -14.26
C LEU A 65 15.42 -2.38 -15.75
N GLU A 66 16.44 -3.15 -16.08
CA GLU A 66 16.83 -3.42 -17.47
C GLU A 66 15.89 -4.43 -18.14
N ASN A 67 15.15 -5.22 -17.35
CA ASN A 67 14.08 -6.07 -17.86
C ASN A 67 12.83 -5.22 -18.17
N ASN A 68 12.10 -5.58 -19.22
CA ASN A 68 10.83 -4.92 -19.54
C ASN A 68 9.84 -5.03 -18.38
N ALA A 69 9.12 -3.93 -18.12
CA ALA A 69 8.01 -3.96 -17.18
C ALA A 69 6.91 -4.92 -17.67
N THR A 70 6.29 -5.63 -16.74
CA THR A 70 5.17 -6.54 -16.97
C THR A 70 4.02 -6.13 -16.06
N TRP A 71 2.82 -6.68 -16.31
CA TRP A 71 1.65 -6.36 -15.49
C TRP A 71 1.87 -6.68 -14.00
N TYR A 72 2.58 -7.76 -13.67
CA TYR A 72 2.72 -8.21 -12.29
C TYR A 72 3.74 -7.39 -11.48
N ASN A 73 4.61 -6.59 -12.12
CA ASN A 73 5.57 -5.72 -11.43
C ASN A 73 5.33 -4.22 -11.69
N THR A 74 4.16 -3.89 -12.22
CA THR A 74 3.73 -2.51 -12.49
C THR A 74 2.69 -2.08 -11.46
N PHE A 75 2.93 -0.93 -10.83
CA PHE A 75 2.08 -0.35 -9.80
C PHE A 75 1.73 1.10 -10.13
N THR A 76 0.70 1.60 -9.49
CA THR A 76 0.37 3.02 -9.47
C THR A 76 0.20 3.50 -8.02
N HIS A 77 0.27 4.80 -7.84
CA HIS A 77 -0.07 5.50 -6.61
C HIS A 77 -1.27 6.37 -6.90
N ASN A 78 -2.37 6.09 -6.23
CA ASN A 78 -3.61 6.84 -6.40
C ASN A 78 -3.72 7.85 -5.25
N VAL A 79 -3.83 9.13 -5.59
CA VAL A 79 -3.92 10.26 -4.67
C VAL A 79 -5.29 10.93 -4.81
N SER A 80 -5.62 11.87 -3.93
CA SER A 80 -6.90 12.56 -3.97
C SER A 80 -7.00 13.58 -5.10
N ALA A 81 -8.24 13.95 -5.47
CA ALA A 81 -8.54 14.96 -6.50
C ALA A 81 -7.89 16.33 -6.26
N SER A 82 -7.53 16.65 -5.01
CA SER A 82 -6.85 17.90 -4.66
C SER A 82 -5.33 17.85 -4.88
N ALA A 83 -4.77 16.70 -5.27
CA ALA A 83 -3.36 16.51 -5.52
C ALA A 83 -3.06 16.34 -7.01
N GLU A 84 -1.85 16.70 -7.40
CA GLU A 84 -1.34 16.47 -8.75
C GLU A 84 -0.97 14.99 -8.96
N PRO A 85 -1.15 14.43 -10.18
CA PRO A 85 -0.58 13.13 -10.51
C PRO A 85 0.93 13.12 -10.24
N ASN A 86 1.45 12.04 -9.66
CA ASN A 86 2.87 11.87 -9.33
C ASN A 86 3.39 12.74 -8.18
N ALA A 87 2.51 13.40 -7.41
CA ALA A 87 2.92 14.22 -6.29
C ALA A 87 3.82 13.46 -5.28
N ILE A 88 4.78 14.19 -4.74
CA ILE A 88 5.66 13.76 -3.65
C ILE A 88 5.03 14.12 -2.30
N ASP A 89 5.41 13.42 -1.25
CA ASP A 89 4.94 13.65 0.13
C ASP A 89 3.41 13.78 0.27
N THR A 90 2.68 13.08 -0.62
CA THR A 90 1.23 13.14 -0.74
C THR A 90 0.62 11.82 -0.33
N GLN A 91 -0.40 11.88 0.54
CA GLN A 91 -1.16 10.72 0.95
C GLN A 91 -1.83 10.05 -0.26
N GLY A 92 -1.62 8.75 -0.38
CA GLY A 92 -2.30 7.94 -1.38
C GLY A 92 -2.23 6.47 -1.08
N ILE A 93 -2.74 5.67 -2.00
CA ILE A 93 -2.77 4.21 -1.90
C ILE A 93 -1.87 3.61 -2.98
N LEU A 94 -1.13 2.58 -2.61
CA LEU A 94 -0.40 1.76 -3.59
C LEU A 94 -1.42 0.83 -4.27
N ALA A 95 -1.61 1.04 -5.56
CA ALA A 95 -2.57 0.32 -6.38
C ALA A 95 -1.86 -0.65 -7.35
N PHE A 96 -2.55 -1.74 -7.63
CA PHE A 96 -2.15 -2.82 -8.50
C PHE A 96 -3.36 -3.24 -9.33
N THR A 97 -3.15 -3.62 -10.60
CA THR A 97 -4.22 -4.17 -11.43
C THR A 97 -3.92 -5.63 -11.72
N LEU A 98 -4.65 -6.53 -11.07
CA LEU A 98 -4.55 -7.96 -11.34
C LEU A 98 -5.21 -8.26 -12.70
N LEU A 99 -4.49 -8.98 -13.55
CA LEU A 99 -5.04 -9.54 -14.79
C LEU A 99 -5.53 -10.97 -14.54
N ALA A 100 -6.84 -11.14 -14.43
CA ALA A 100 -7.48 -12.44 -14.31
C ALA A 100 -7.79 -13.07 -15.68
N SER A 101 -8.38 -14.27 -15.67
CA SER A 101 -8.73 -14.99 -16.90
C SER A 101 -9.63 -14.14 -17.81
N GLY A 102 -9.45 -14.31 -19.13
CA GLY A 102 -10.21 -13.53 -20.12
C GLY A 102 -9.86 -12.04 -20.16
N SER A 103 -8.66 -11.65 -19.70
CA SER A 103 -8.19 -10.26 -19.67
C SER A 103 -9.00 -9.35 -18.75
N MET A 104 -9.72 -9.92 -17.77
CA MET A 104 -10.43 -9.15 -16.76
C MET A 104 -9.42 -8.39 -15.90
N GLN A 105 -9.58 -7.07 -15.83
CA GLN A 105 -8.78 -6.21 -14.96
C GLN A 105 -9.49 -6.06 -13.62
N ILE A 106 -8.79 -6.40 -12.54
CA ILE A 106 -9.27 -6.26 -11.17
C ILE A 106 -8.41 -5.18 -10.50
N PRO A 107 -8.94 -3.96 -10.33
CA PRO A 107 -8.27 -2.94 -9.55
C PRO A 107 -8.15 -3.40 -8.10
N SER A 108 -6.98 -3.24 -7.51
CA SER A 108 -6.65 -3.71 -6.17
C SER A 108 -5.77 -2.70 -5.44
N SER A 109 -5.87 -2.63 -4.10
CA SER A 109 -4.98 -1.83 -3.26
C SER A 109 -4.24 -2.65 -2.23
N MET A 110 -3.05 -2.16 -1.88
CA MET A 110 -2.25 -2.69 -0.79
C MET A 110 -2.78 -2.25 0.58
N GLN A 111 -2.82 -3.20 1.51
CA GLN A 111 -2.98 -2.99 2.94
C GLN A 111 -1.96 -3.82 3.74
N LEU A 112 -1.62 -3.37 4.94
CA LEU A 112 -0.81 -4.14 5.88
C LEU A 112 -1.70 -5.15 6.63
N SER A 113 -1.37 -6.44 6.49
CA SER A 113 -1.92 -7.49 7.35
C SER A 113 -1.12 -7.56 8.65
N ILE A 114 -1.71 -7.02 9.72
CA ILE A 114 -1.10 -6.95 11.05
C ILE A 114 -1.50 -8.18 11.87
N ASN A 115 -0.52 -8.81 12.52
CA ASN A 115 -0.76 -9.83 13.54
C ASN A 115 -0.45 -9.24 14.93
N PRO A 116 -1.40 -9.18 15.87
CA PRO A 116 -1.17 -8.63 17.21
C PRO A 116 -0.05 -9.32 18.00
N THR A 117 0.34 -10.54 17.64
CA THR A 117 1.44 -11.29 18.29
C THR A 117 2.78 -11.13 17.58
N SER A 118 2.86 -10.31 16.53
CA SER A 118 4.11 -10.05 15.80
C SER A 118 4.38 -8.56 15.60
N ASN A 119 5.66 -8.16 15.58
CA ASN A 119 6.08 -6.83 15.12
C ASN A 119 6.38 -6.78 13.61
N VAL A 120 5.90 -7.75 12.83
CA VAL A 120 6.02 -7.80 11.37
C VAL A 120 4.64 -7.85 10.76
N ALA A 121 4.34 -6.90 9.87
CA ALA A 121 3.12 -6.87 9.08
C ALA A 121 3.44 -7.16 7.61
N VAL A 122 2.60 -7.98 6.96
CA VAL A 122 2.79 -8.36 5.56
C VAL A 122 1.89 -7.49 4.67
N PRO A 123 2.43 -6.71 3.72
CA PRO A 123 1.65 -6.06 2.68
C PRO A 123 0.92 -7.09 1.83
N THR A 124 -0.40 -7.00 1.79
CA THR A 124 -1.29 -7.79 0.93
C THR A 124 -2.08 -6.86 0.04
N ILE A 125 -2.34 -7.28 -1.18
CA ILE A 125 -3.07 -6.54 -2.20
C ILE A 125 -4.42 -7.24 -2.36
N TYR A 126 -5.50 -6.52 -2.09
CA TYR A 126 -6.87 -7.03 -2.15
C TYR A 126 -7.67 -6.38 -3.27
N PRO A 127 -8.66 -7.08 -3.86
CA PRO A 127 -9.56 -6.49 -4.84
C PRO A 127 -10.31 -5.28 -4.28
N GLY A 128 -10.37 -4.24 -5.09
CA GLY A 128 -11.03 -2.98 -4.77
C GLY A 128 -10.13 -1.99 -4.02
N PHE A 129 -10.75 -0.91 -3.55
CA PHE A 129 -10.11 0.23 -2.89
C PHE A 129 -10.76 0.57 -1.54
N GLN A 130 -11.55 -0.35 -0.98
CA GLN A 130 -12.28 -0.15 0.27
C GLN A 130 -11.39 -0.34 1.51
N GLN A 131 -10.33 -1.14 1.39
CA GLN A 131 -9.36 -1.39 2.45
C GLN A 131 -7.94 -1.15 1.92
N TYR A 132 -7.20 -0.28 2.59
CA TYR A 132 -5.86 0.13 2.16
C TYR A 132 -5.02 0.63 3.33
N THR A 133 -3.71 0.61 3.14
CA THR A 133 -2.78 1.36 3.96
C THR A 133 -2.32 2.59 3.18
N VAL A 134 -2.44 3.76 3.79
CA VAL A 134 -1.96 5.01 3.21
C VAL A 134 -0.43 5.03 3.22
N VAL A 135 0.15 5.32 2.06
CA VAL A 135 1.59 5.42 1.84
C VAL A 135 1.92 6.70 1.08
N GLN A 136 3.18 7.11 1.13
CA GLN A 136 3.70 8.27 0.41
C GLN A 136 5.05 7.94 -0.22
N PHE A 137 5.46 8.75 -1.19
CA PHE A 137 6.79 8.69 -1.79
C PHE A 137 7.47 10.04 -1.57
N ASP A 138 8.70 10.03 -1.08
CA ASP A 138 9.47 11.26 -0.92
C ASP A 138 10.04 11.77 -2.25
N ASP A 139 10.78 12.87 -2.19
CA ASP A 139 11.46 13.50 -3.32
C ASP A 139 12.45 12.58 -4.04
N SER A 140 13.08 11.65 -3.31
CA SER A 140 13.94 10.60 -3.86
C SER A 140 13.17 9.40 -4.44
N GLY A 141 11.84 9.40 -4.32
CA GLY A 141 10.98 8.32 -4.75
C GLY A 141 10.89 7.16 -3.74
N SER A 142 11.36 7.34 -2.50
CA SER A 142 11.32 6.29 -1.49
C SER A 142 9.95 6.17 -0.86
N LEU A 143 9.41 4.96 -0.82
CA LEU A 143 8.16 4.61 -0.18
C LEU A 143 8.28 4.72 1.34
N TYR A 144 7.36 5.43 1.98
CA TYR A 144 7.30 5.54 3.43
C TYR A 144 5.86 5.59 3.94
N ILE A 145 5.70 5.37 5.25
CA ILE A 145 4.45 5.59 5.98
C ILE A 145 4.69 6.75 6.95
N PRO A 146 3.88 7.83 6.92
CA PRO A 146 4.04 8.96 7.82
C PRO A 146 3.65 8.58 9.25
N ALA A 147 4.50 8.93 10.23
CA ALA A 147 4.18 8.82 11.65
C ALA A 147 3.77 10.20 12.21
N TYR A 148 2.55 10.25 12.75
CA TYR A 148 1.95 11.46 13.34
C TYR A 148 2.02 11.49 14.87
N GLN A 149 2.58 10.43 15.47
CA GLN A 149 2.69 10.29 16.92
C GLN A 149 4.10 9.85 17.30
N ASN A 150 4.67 10.55 18.26
CA ASN A 150 5.91 10.22 18.95
C ASN A 150 5.55 9.73 20.36
N ASP A 151 5.57 8.41 20.55
CA ASP A 151 5.33 7.74 21.83
C ASP A 151 6.63 7.32 22.54
N PHE A 152 7.79 7.83 22.10
CA PHE A 152 9.08 7.66 22.79
C PHE A 152 9.26 8.62 23.97
N VAL A 153 8.36 9.59 24.13
CA VAL A 153 8.39 10.65 25.15
C VAL A 153 7.08 10.69 25.94
N SER A 154 7.12 11.32 27.12
CA SER A 154 5.95 11.51 27.98
C SER A 154 5.82 12.99 28.38
N PRO A 155 4.72 13.67 28.02
CA PRO A 155 3.57 13.17 27.28
C PRO A 155 3.89 12.86 25.80
N PRO A 156 3.11 12.00 25.10
CA PRO A 156 3.28 11.77 23.67
C PRO A 156 3.15 13.07 22.86
N GLU A 157 3.96 13.18 21.81
CA GLU A 157 4.01 14.37 20.95
C GLU A 157 3.47 14.07 19.54
N SER A 158 3.05 15.10 18.82
CA SER A 158 2.71 15.01 17.40
C SER A 158 3.78 15.70 16.56
N PRO A 159 4.66 14.95 15.87
CA PRO A 159 5.65 15.55 14.98
C PRO A 159 5.02 16.44 13.92
N SER A 160 5.61 17.62 13.72
CA SER A 160 5.23 18.55 12.65
C SER A 160 6.49 19.10 11.96
N PRO A 161 6.77 18.69 10.71
CA PRO A 161 6.00 17.76 9.89
C PRO A 161 6.02 16.30 10.44
N PRO A 162 5.07 15.44 10.01
CA PRO A 162 5.08 14.02 10.34
C PRO A 162 6.40 13.35 9.92
N TRP A 163 6.87 12.38 10.70
CA TRP A 163 8.12 11.69 10.39
C TRP A 163 7.93 10.71 9.22
N LYS A 164 8.92 10.66 8.32
CA LYS A 164 8.92 9.76 7.15
C LYS A 164 9.52 8.41 7.53
N ILE A 165 8.67 7.44 7.92
CA ILE A 165 9.16 6.14 8.41
C ILE A 165 9.34 5.16 7.25
N LYS A 166 10.56 4.65 7.10
CA LYS A 166 10.97 3.70 6.07
C LYS A 166 11.29 2.34 6.69
N GLU A 167 10.38 1.79 7.49
CA GLU A 167 10.57 0.52 8.21
C GLU A 167 10.27 -0.73 7.37
N TRP A 168 10.75 -0.71 6.12
CA TRP A 168 10.61 -1.79 5.16
C TRP A 168 11.72 -2.84 5.30
N TYR A 169 11.32 -4.10 5.16
CA TYR A 169 12.20 -5.26 5.18
C TYR A 169 11.75 -6.25 4.11
N VAL A 170 12.67 -7.11 3.66
CA VAL A 170 12.34 -8.32 2.94
C VAL A 170 12.48 -9.50 3.89
N CYS A 171 11.45 -10.32 4.02
CA CYS A 171 11.47 -11.47 4.92
C CYS A 171 10.86 -12.70 4.24
N LEU A 172 11.21 -13.89 4.71
CA LEU A 172 10.44 -15.09 4.43
C LEU A 172 9.14 -15.03 5.26
N THR A 173 8.00 -14.86 4.60
CA THR A 173 6.69 -14.71 5.25
C THR A 173 5.74 -15.82 4.81
N ARG A 174 4.76 -16.11 5.67
CA ARG A 174 3.64 -17.00 5.37
C ARG A 174 2.35 -16.29 5.74
N TRP A 175 1.72 -15.66 4.75
CA TRP A 175 0.36 -15.16 4.90
C TRP A 175 -0.65 -16.24 4.52
N SER A 176 -0.53 -16.79 3.31
CA SER A 176 -1.20 -18.01 2.87
C SER A 176 -0.16 -19.00 2.32
N TYR A 177 0.67 -18.53 1.40
CA TYR A 177 1.81 -19.26 0.87
C TYR A 177 3.13 -18.73 1.45
N LEU A 178 4.15 -19.59 1.42
CA LEU A 178 5.49 -19.25 1.88
C LEU A 178 6.27 -18.57 0.76
N TYR A 179 6.58 -17.29 0.91
CA TYR A 179 7.37 -16.53 -0.06
C TYR A 179 8.34 -15.57 0.62
N THR A 180 9.31 -15.06 -0.15
CA THR A 180 10.12 -13.92 0.25
C THR A 180 9.40 -12.65 -0.19
N THR A 181 8.83 -11.92 0.77
CA THR A 181 7.99 -10.75 0.51
C THR A 181 8.57 -9.50 1.14
N LEU A 182 8.15 -8.34 0.64
CA LEU A 182 8.20 -7.10 1.42
C LEU A 182 7.42 -7.30 2.73
N ALA A 183 7.88 -6.64 3.77
CA ALA A 183 7.30 -6.63 5.10
C ALA A 183 7.53 -5.27 5.75
N TRP A 184 6.61 -4.88 6.62
CA TRP A 184 6.70 -3.68 7.45
C TRP A 184 7.02 -4.09 8.89
N LYS A 185 8.05 -3.49 9.49
CA LYS A 185 8.27 -3.61 10.94
C LYS A 185 7.31 -2.67 11.65
N VAL A 186 6.42 -3.24 12.45
CA VAL A 186 5.49 -2.49 13.29
C VAL A 186 6.26 -1.84 14.44
N GLY A 187 6.05 -0.53 14.62
CA GLY A 187 6.80 0.28 15.56
C GLY A 187 8.09 0.86 14.97
N MET A 188 8.58 1.94 15.58
CA MET A 188 9.71 2.73 15.07
C MET A 188 11.00 2.56 15.89
N ASP A 189 10.99 1.75 16.95
CA ASP A 189 12.14 1.63 17.85
C ASP A 189 13.31 0.93 17.15
N SER A 190 14.40 1.66 16.89
CA SER A 190 15.59 1.12 16.24
C SER A 190 16.28 0.00 17.01
N HIS A 191 16.06 -0.12 18.32
CA HIS A 191 16.64 -1.19 19.15
C HIS A 191 15.84 -2.50 19.07
N SER A 192 14.63 -2.46 18.52
CA SER A 192 13.75 -3.62 18.36
C SER A 192 13.72 -4.04 16.88
N PRO A 193 14.56 -5.01 16.46
CA PRO A 193 14.53 -5.52 15.10
C PRO A 193 13.22 -6.30 14.83
N PRO A 194 12.91 -6.61 13.56
CA PRO A 194 11.85 -7.56 13.25
C PRO A 194 12.04 -8.89 14.00
N GLN A 195 10.97 -9.41 14.59
CA GLN A 195 10.97 -10.70 15.28
C GLN A 195 11.21 -11.88 14.33
N ASN A 196 10.90 -11.70 13.04
CA ASN A 196 11.20 -12.70 12.02
C ASN A 196 12.70 -12.64 11.67
N PRO A 197 13.48 -13.70 11.97
CA PRO A 197 14.94 -13.68 11.84
C PRO A 197 15.42 -13.68 10.38
N THR A 198 14.53 -13.89 9.42
CA THR A 198 14.86 -13.85 7.99
C THR A 198 14.83 -12.44 7.42
N CYS A 199 14.36 -11.45 8.19
CA CYS A 199 14.17 -10.10 7.71
C CYS A 199 15.50 -9.40 7.41
N GLN A 200 15.57 -8.78 6.25
CA GLN A 200 16.69 -7.97 5.78
C GLN A 200 16.19 -6.57 5.46
N LYS A 201 16.91 -5.55 5.93
CA LYS A 201 16.54 -4.15 5.72
C LYS A 201 16.58 -3.80 4.24
N VAL A 202 15.56 -3.09 3.77
CA VAL A 202 15.51 -2.56 2.40
C VAL A 202 14.95 -1.14 2.39
N GLU A 203 15.34 -0.38 1.38
CA GLU A 203 14.60 0.80 0.92
C GLU A 203 13.82 0.41 -0.34
N VAL A 204 12.59 0.92 -0.46
CA VAL A 204 11.72 0.65 -1.62
C VAL A 204 11.56 1.95 -2.41
N LEU A 205 11.99 1.95 -3.66
CA LEU A 205 12.01 3.12 -4.53
C LEU A 205 11.00 2.96 -5.65
N ARG A 206 10.20 4.01 -5.91
CA ARG A 206 9.38 4.11 -7.12
C ARG A 206 10.25 4.59 -8.28
N VAL A 207 10.25 3.81 -9.37
CA VAL A 207 10.90 4.17 -10.63
C VAL A 207 9.88 4.12 -11.75
N TYR A 208 9.57 5.27 -12.35
CA TYR A 208 8.61 5.37 -13.45
C TYR A 208 9.06 4.59 -14.68
N ILE A 209 8.09 4.00 -15.37
CA ILE A 209 8.26 3.34 -16.67
C ILE A 209 8.24 4.39 -17.80
#